data_AF-A0A1I5H630-F1
#
_entry.id   AF-A0A1I5H630-F1
#
_cell.length_a   1.000
_cell.length_b   1.000
_cell.length_c   1.000
_cell.angle_alpha   90.00
_cell.angle_beta   90.00
_cell.angle_gamma   90.00
#
_symmetry.space_group_name_H-M   'P 1'
#
loop_
_entity.id
_entity.type
_entity.pdbx_description
1 polymer ?
#
loop_
_entity_poly.entity_id
_entity_poly.type
_entity_poly.pdbx_seq_one_letter_code
_entity_poly.pdbx_strand_id
1 'polypeptide(L)'
;MTELQDTLTTICNQLAAVVQQQADDPNPSHDDFHTWGWALSELLDRTYQVALVLEEQVTHYGDTRILSDDEGASPAGRLLETVTRLVQTREALAHAQQHLSEYHAAISHISVMVDPNAEVGS
;
A
#
# COMPACT_ATOMS: atom_id res chain seq x y z
N MET A 1 -21.46 -7.83 -3.36
CA MET A 1 -20.27 -7.46 -4.18
C MET A 1 -20.12 -5.94 -4.25
N THR A 2 -21.21 -5.20 -4.43
CA THR A 2 -21.25 -3.72 -4.40
C THR A 2 -20.77 -3.12 -3.08
N GLU A 3 -21.19 -3.65 -1.93
CA GLU A 3 -20.84 -3.12 -0.60
C GLU A 3 -19.33 -3.15 -0.29
N LEU A 4 -18.60 -4.20 -0.72
CA LEU A 4 -17.15 -4.27 -0.57
C LEU A 4 -16.45 -3.23 -1.46
N GLN A 5 -16.90 -3.12 -2.71
CA GLN A 5 -16.37 -2.14 -3.66
C GLN A 5 -16.63 -0.71 -3.19
N ASP A 6 -17.81 -0.44 -2.64
CA ASP A 6 -18.19 0.86 -2.07
C ASP A 6 -17.31 1.16 -0.85
N THR A 7 -17.11 0.19 0.04
CA THR A 7 -16.23 0.34 1.22
C THR A 7 -14.79 0.63 0.82
N LEU A 8 -14.23 -0.12 -0.13
CA LEU A 8 -12.87 0.12 -0.63
C LEU A 8 -12.74 1.49 -1.29
N THR A 9 -13.75 1.91 -2.06
CA THR A 9 -13.78 3.24 -2.68
C THR A 9 -13.80 4.34 -1.62
N THR A 10 -14.62 4.19 -0.57
CA THR A 10 -14.64 5.13 0.56
C THR A 10 -13.28 5.21 1.25
N ILE A 11 -12.64 4.08 1.53
CA ILE A 11 -11.31 4.05 2.16
C ILE A 11 -10.27 4.74 1.27
N CYS A 12 -10.25 4.44 -0.03
CA CYS A 12 -9.33 5.08 -0.97
C CYS A 12 -9.52 6.61 -1.03
N ASN A 13 -10.77 7.08 -1.04
CA ASN A 13 -11.08 8.51 -1.03
C ASN A 13 -10.66 9.19 0.27
N GLN A 14 -10.87 8.52 1.41
CA GLN A 14 -10.42 9.02 2.71
C GLN A 14 -8.89 9.09 2.79
N LEU A 15 -8.19 8.05 2.31
CA LEU A 15 -6.74 8.06 2.24
C LEU A 15 -6.22 9.20 1.35
N ALA A 16 -6.84 9.42 0.18
CA ALA A 16 -6.47 10.53 -0.71
C ALA A 16 -6.66 11.90 -0.04
N ALA A 17 -7.75 12.10 0.70
CA ALA A 17 -7.98 13.34 1.44
C ALA A 17 -6.94 13.56 2.55
N VAL A 18 -6.57 12.49 3.27
CA VAL A 18 -5.56 12.52 4.33
C VAL A 18 -4.18 12.84 3.74
N VAL A 19 -3.80 12.25 2.59
CA VAL A 19 -2.57 12.59 1.86
C VAL A 19 -2.56 14.05 1.42
N GLN A 20 -3.68 14.56 0.89
CA GLN A 20 -3.77 15.96 0.47
C GLN A 20 -3.61 16.93 1.65
N GLN A 21 -4.28 16.66 2.77
CA GLN A 21 -4.13 17.45 3.99
C GLN A 21 -2.67 17.53 4.45
N GLN A 22 -1.93 16.42 4.38
CA GLN A 22 -0.51 16.41 4.72
C GLN A 22 0.36 17.19 3.74
N ALA A 23 0.04 17.11 2.45
CA ALA A 23 0.77 17.85 1.42
C ALA A 23 0.59 19.36 1.59
N ASP A 24 -0.54 19.79 2.15
CA ASP A 24 -0.88 21.18 2.41
C ASP A 24 -0.31 21.71 3.75
N ASP A 25 0.28 20.85 4.60
CA ASP A 25 0.98 21.26 5.82
C ASP A 25 2.44 21.67 5.49
N PRO A 26 2.77 22.98 5.54
CA PRO A 26 4.10 23.45 5.20
C PRO A 26 5.15 23.15 6.27
N ASN A 27 4.75 22.74 7.48
CA ASN A 27 5.66 22.54 8.60
C ASN A 27 5.24 21.34 9.50
N PRO A 28 5.31 20.12 8.97
CA PRO A 28 5.00 18.93 9.74
C PRO A 28 5.95 18.77 10.93
N SER A 29 5.40 18.38 12.08
CA SER A 29 6.18 18.08 13.26
C SER A 29 6.97 16.78 13.12
N HIS A 30 7.95 16.56 14.01
CA HIS A 30 8.67 15.30 14.06
C HIS A 30 7.75 14.09 14.28
N ASP A 31 6.74 14.25 15.14
CA ASP A 31 5.76 13.20 15.44
C ASP A 31 4.87 12.91 14.23
N ASP A 32 4.59 13.91 13.39
CA ASP A 32 3.87 13.70 12.13
C ASP A 32 4.69 12.79 11.20
N PHE A 33 5.98 13.05 11.02
CA PHE A 33 6.82 12.19 10.19
C PHE A 33 6.85 10.72 10.68
N HIS A 34 6.94 10.50 11.99
CA HIS A 34 6.82 9.14 12.57
C HIS A 34 5.47 8.51 12.27
N THR A 35 4.39 9.26 12.51
CA THR A 35 3.01 8.81 12.30
C THR A 35 2.78 8.40 10.85
N TRP A 36 3.26 9.21 9.90
CA TRP A 36 3.15 8.94 8.47
C TRP A 36 3.98 7.75 8.01
N GLY A 37 5.20 7.64 8.52
CA GLY A 37 6.02 6.45 8.29
C GLY A 37 5.31 5.19 8.77
N TRP A 38 4.69 5.22 9.95
CA TRP A 38 4.00 4.05 10.51
C TRP A 38 2.76 3.68 9.70
N ALA A 39 1.93 4.68 9.36
CA ALA A 39 0.74 4.48 8.54
C ALA A 39 1.08 3.88 7.17
N LEU A 40 2.14 4.37 6.51
CA LEU A 40 2.59 3.83 5.23
C LEU A 40 3.04 2.36 5.36
N SER A 41 3.68 2.01 6.47
CA SER A 41 4.14 0.63 6.72
C SER A 41 2.96 -0.32 6.86
N GLU A 42 1.93 0.09 7.59
CA GLU A 42 0.72 -0.71 7.77
C GLU A 42 -0.04 -0.88 6.44
N LEU A 43 -0.08 0.16 5.59
CA LEU A 43 -0.69 0.09 4.26
C LEU A 43 0.06 -0.88 3.33
N LEU A 44 1.39 -0.84 3.32
CA LEU A 44 2.22 -1.74 2.52
C LEU A 44 2.01 -3.20 2.93
N ASP A 45 2.04 -3.50 4.24
CA ASP A 45 1.81 -4.85 4.75
C ASP A 45 0.40 -5.36 4.39
N ARG A 46 -0.65 -4.56 4.64
CA ARG A 46 -2.02 -4.94 4.28
C ARG A 46 -2.18 -5.20 2.78
N THR A 47 -1.56 -4.38 1.95
CA THR A 47 -1.59 -4.56 0.48
C THR A 47 -0.84 -5.83 0.06
N TYR A 48 0.27 -6.15 0.72
CA TYR A 48 1.01 -7.39 0.51
C TYR A 48 0.13 -8.61 0.82
N GLN A 49 -0.59 -8.60 1.95
CA GLN A 49 -1.50 -9.69 2.33
C GLN A 49 -2.63 -9.87 1.30
N VAL A 50 -3.21 -8.77 0.80
CA VAL A 50 -4.23 -8.85 -0.27
C VAL A 50 -3.67 -9.49 -1.53
N ALA A 51 -2.47 -9.08 -1.95
CA ALA A 51 -1.83 -9.67 -3.13
C ALA A 51 -1.55 -11.17 -2.96
N LEU A 52 -1.13 -11.59 -1.76
CA LEU A 52 -0.90 -13.01 -1.42
C LEU A 52 -2.20 -13.83 -1.49
N VAL A 53 -3.30 -13.32 -0.93
CA VAL A 53 -4.61 -13.99 -0.98
C VAL A 53 -5.10 -14.10 -2.43
N LEU A 54 -4.94 -13.03 -3.24
CA LEU A 54 -5.32 -13.06 -4.65
C LEU A 54 -4.50 -14.07 -5.45
N GLU A 55 -3.20 -14.18 -5.17
CA GLU A 55 -2.31 -15.15 -5.83
C GLU A 55 -2.79 -16.59 -5.60
N GLU A 56 -3.10 -16.93 -4.35
CA GLU A 56 -3.65 -18.24 -3.98
C GLU A 56 -5.00 -18.49 -4.67
N GLN A 57 -5.91 -17.50 -4.64
CA GLN A 57 -7.22 -17.63 -5.27
C GLN A 57 -7.14 -17.82 -6.79
N VAL A 58 -6.24 -17.11 -7.48
CA VAL A 58 -6.04 -17.26 -8.93
C VAL A 58 -5.44 -18.62 -9.26
N THR A 59 -4.49 -19.09 -8.46
CA THR A 59 -3.87 -20.42 -8.62
C THR A 59 -4.91 -21.54 -8.59
N HIS A 60 -5.90 -21.42 -7.70
CA HIS A 60 -6.98 -22.39 -7.52
C HIS A 60 -8.26 -22.09 -8.32
N TYR A 61 -8.23 -21.10 -9.20
CA TYR A 61 -9.47 -20.59 -9.81
C TYR A 61 -10.19 -21.63 -10.67
N GLY A 62 -9.42 -22.47 -11.37
CA GLY A 62 -9.92 -23.54 -12.24
C GLY A 62 -10.34 -24.82 -11.52
N ASP A 63 -10.02 -24.99 -10.23
CA ASP A 63 -10.30 -26.24 -9.50
C ASP A 63 -11.80 -26.54 -9.38
N THR A 64 -12.62 -25.49 -9.40
CA THR A 64 -14.08 -25.56 -9.26
C THR A 64 -14.84 -24.95 -10.43
N ARG A 65 -14.14 -24.54 -11.51
CA ARG A 65 -14.71 -23.77 -12.62
C ARG A 65 -14.21 -24.25 -13.97
N ILE A 66 -15.11 -24.29 -14.95
CA ILE A 66 -14.73 -24.40 -16.37
C ILE A 66 -14.43 -22.99 -16.86
N LEU A 67 -13.22 -22.79 -17.36
CA LEU A 67 -12.73 -21.48 -17.77
C LEU A 67 -12.40 -21.50 -19.27
N SER A 68 -12.71 -20.39 -19.92
CA SER A 68 -12.26 -20.05 -21.28
C SER A 68 -11.90 -18.57 -21.29
N ASP A 69 -10.98 -18.17 -22.15
CA ASP A 69 -10.73 -16.74 -22.35
C ASP A 69 -11.80 -16.09 -23.26
N ASP A 70 -11.59 -14.82 -23.60
CA ASP A 70 -12.46 -14.00 -24.44
C ASP A 70 -12.56 -14.50 -25.90
N GLU A 71 -11.63 -15.34 -26.33
CA GLU A 71 -11.62 -16.00 -27.64
C GLU A 71 -12.13 -17.45 -27.58
N GLY A 72 -12.53 -17.92 -26.39
CA GLY A 72 -12.92 -19.31 -26.16
C GLY A 72 -11.74 -20.28 -26.05
N ALA A 73 -10.51 -19.78 -25.98
CA ALA A 73 -9.29 -20.57 -25.83
C ALA A 73 -9.03 -20.94 -24.36
N SER A 74 -8.01 -21.80 -24.15
CA SER A 74 -7.59 -22.20 -22.80
C SER A 74 -7.02 -20.99 -22.04
N PRO A 75 -7.52 -20.69 -20.82
CA PRO A 75 -7.11 -19.50 -20.06
C PRO A 75 -5.84 -19.72 -19.23
N ALA A 76 -5.21 -20.91 -19.30
CA ALA A 76 -4.07 -21.27 -18.46
C ALA A 76 -2.91 -20.28 -18.53
N GLY A 77 -2.58 -19.79 -19.72
CA GLY A 77 -1.52 -18.78 -19.89
C GLY A 77 -1.82 -17.45 -19.21
N ARG A 78 -3.08 -16.98 -19.26
CA ARG A 78 -3.53 -15.73 -18.63
C ARG A 78 -3.57 -15.84 -17.10
N LEU A 79 -3.98 -17.00 -16.57
CA LEU A 79 -3.92 -17.27 -15.13
C LEU A 79 -2.48 -17.28 -14.63
N LEU A 80 -1.56 -17.93 -15.36
CA LEU A 80 -0.13 -17.92 -15.03
C LEU A 80 0.46 -16.51 -15.08
N GLU A 81 0.10 -15.71 -16.09
CA GLU A 81 0.53 -14.31 -16.15
C GLU A 81 0.00 -13.52 -14.94
N THR A 82 -1.26 -13.71 -14.57
CA THR A 82 -1.87 -13.03 -13.41
C THR A 82 -1.13 -13.37 -12.12
N VAL A 83 -0.82 -14.65 -11.87
CA VAL A 83 -0.01 -15.08 -10.73
C VAL A 83 1.38 -14.43 -10.77
N THR A 84 2.02 -14.40 -11.93
CA THR A 84 3.34 -13.77 -12.11
C THR A 84 3.31 -12.28 -11.74
N ARG A 85 2.26 -11.55 -12.15
CA ARG A 85 2.09 -10.12 -11.80
C ARG A 85 1.87 -9.92 -10.30
N LEU A 86 1.14 -10.81 -9.63
CA LEU A 86 0.91 -10.75 -8.20
C LEU A 86 2.20 -11.01 -7.40
N VAL A 87 3.03 -11.97 -7.84
CA VAL A 87 4.37 -12.21 -7.27
C VAL A 87 5.25 -10.97 -7.41
N GLN A 88 5.34 -10.39 -8.62
CA GLN A 88 6.11 -9.16 -8.86
C GLN A 88 5.62 -7.99 -7.99
N THR A 89 4.31 -7.87 -7.80
CA THR A 89 3.72 -6.84 -6.93
C THR A 89 4.16 -7.04 -5.48
N ARG A 90 4.13 -8.28 -4.98
CA ARG A 90 4.58 -8.61 -3.62
C ARG A 90 6.06 -8.32 -3.40
N GLU A 91 6.91 -8.64 -4.38
CA GLU A 91 8.34 -8.31 -4.32
C GLU A 91 8.56 -6.79 -4.23
N ALA A 92 7.85 -6.02 -5.06
CA ALA A 92 7.92 -4.55 -5.01
C ALA A 92 7.45 -3.98 -3.66
N LEU A 93 6.37 -4.52 -3.09
CA LEU A 93 5.87 -4.13 -1.77
C LEU A 93 6.87 -4.47 -0.65
N ALA A 94 7.51 -5.64 -0.71
CA ALA A 94 8.53 -6.03 0.25
C ALA A 94 9.76 -5.11 0.18
N HIS A 95 10.20 -4.73 -1.02
CA HIS A 95 11.26 -3.74 -1.20
C HIS A 95 10.87 -2.36 -0.66
N ALA A 96 9.65 -1.90 -0.91
CA ALA A 96 9.15 -0.65 -0.35
C ALA A 96 9.13 -0.67 1.19
N GLN A 97 8.71 -1.80 1.78
CA GLN A 97 8.72 -2.01 3.23
C GLN A 97 10.12 -1.95 3.83
N GLN A 98 11.12 -2.49 3.13
CA GLN A 98 12.52 -2.38 3.55
C GLN A 98 12.98 -0.90 3.58
N HIS A 99 12.73 -0.15 2.51
CA HIS A 99 13.09 1.28 2.48
C HIS A 99 12.39 2.09 3.57
N LEU A 100 11.15 1.74 3.89
CA LEU A 100 10.42 2.40 4.95
C LEU A 100 10.97 2.06 6.35
N SER A 101 11.48 0.84 6.52
CA SER A 101 12.17 0.45 7.75
C SER A 101 13.48 1.23 7.92
N GLU A 102 14.22 1.45 6.83
CA GLU A 102 15.42 2.29 6.81
C GLU A 102 15.09 3.76 7.11
N TYR A 103 14.00 4.28 6.53
CA TYR A 103 13.46 5.61 6.85
C TYR A 103 13.13 5.76 8.34
N HIS A 104 12.38 4.81 8.91
CA HIS A 104 12.02 4.83 10.34
C HIS A 104 13.25 4.81 11.23
N ALA A 105 14.23 3.95 10.92
CA ALA A 105 15.49 3.90 11.65
C ALA A 105 16.18 5.27 11.61
N ALA A 106 16.30 5.88 10.42
CA ALA A 106 16.91 7.20 10.27
C ALA A 106 16.19 8.28 11.09
N ILE A 107 14.86 8.34 11.01
CA ILE A 107 14.08 9.38 11.71
C ILE A 107 14.07 9.18 13.22
N SER A 108 14.05 7.94 13.71
CA SER A 108 14.11 7.62 15.14
C SER A 108 15.42 8.04 15.82
N HIS A 109 16.48 8.25 15.04
CA HIS A 109 17.78 8.72 15.51
C HIS A 109 17.91 10.25 15.50
N ILE A 110 16.90 10.99 15.03
CA ILE A 110 16.91 12.45 15.03
C ILE A 110 16.31 12.94 16.35
N SER A 111 17.11 13.65 17.14
CA SER A 111 16.62 14.39 18.32
C SER A 111 16.22 15.80 17.91
N VAL A 112 14.99 16.19 18.20
CA VAL A 112 14.47 17.52 17.86
C VAL A 112 14.46 18.40 19.11
N MET A 113 15.10 19.56 19.01
CA MET A 113 14.96 20.65 19.97
C MET A 113 14.33 21.83 19.24
N VAL A 114 13.26 22.38 19.80
CA VAL A 114 12.63 23.59 19.25
C VAL A 114 13.55 24.77 19.57
N ASP A 115 14.01 25.50 18.55
CA ASP A 115 14.75 26.74 18.77
C ASP A 115 13.80 27.77 19.42
N PRO A 116 14.10 28.28 20.63
CA PRO A 116 13.24 29.24 21.30
C PRO A 116 13.13 30.58 20.56
N ASN A 117 13.99 30.84 19.56
CA ASN A 117 13.96 32.04 18.73
C ASN A 117 13.36 31.80 17.34
N ALA A 118 12.89 30.59 17.02
CA ALA A 118 12.21 30.34 15.77
C ALA A 118 10.89 31.13 15.74
N GLU A 119 10.76 32.09 14.82
CA GLU A 119 9.48 32.72 14.53
C GLU A 119 8.50 31.63 14.09
N VAL A 120 7.41 31.46 14.84
CA VAL A 120 6.31 30.58 14.42
C VAL A 120 5.73 31.21 13.15
N GLY A 121 6.11 30.66 11.99
CA GLY A 121 5.60 31.09 10.70
C GLY A 121 4.07 31.06 10.74
N SER A 122 3.47 32.22 10.47
CA SER A 122 2.01 32.47 10.48
C SER A 122 1.29 31.74 9.36
#